data_AF-A0A2E6NA59-F1
#
_entry.id   AF-A0A2E6NA59-F1
#
_cell.length_a   1.000
_cell.length_b   1.000
_cell.length_c   1.000
_cell.angle_alpha   90.00
_cell.angle_beta   90.00
_cell.angle_gamma   90.00
#
_symmetry.space_group_name_H-M   'P 1'
#
loop_
_entity.id
_entity.type
_entity.pdbx_description
1 polymer ?
#
loop_
_entity_poly.entity_id
_entity_poly.type
_entity_poly.pdbx_seq_one_letter_code
_entity_poly.pdbx_strand_id
1 'polypeptide(L)'
;MPMFVMHYSYLGLDPHKIPLKDGNLFDEFTKLTLANHDYAQLNPNGFEGYGKYWGLTACLGPDGYGAHEPVHHDNGTIAPTGAISSIAYLPEPVIDMISELYLNKGNELWGPFGFYDSFNVSRNWNAQGYIGIDVGPIAPMIENYRTGKLWDTFMKAPEVTRAIQKIWSHPKAH
;
A
#
# COMPACT_ATOMS: atom_id res chain seq x y z
N MET A 1 -6.45 8.98 -3.74
CA MET A 1 -6.90 7.59 -3.87
C MET A 1 -6.34 6.73 -2.74
N PRO A 2 -7.10 5.76 -2.23
CA PRO A 2 -6.62 4.76 -1.27
C PRO A 2 -5.54 3.87 -1.90
N MET A 3 -4.49 3.53 -1.14
CA MET A 3 -3.35 2.79 -1.69
C MET A 3 -3.64 1.33 -2.06
N PHE A 4 -4.68 0.67 -1.53
CA PHE A 4 -4.96 -0.72 -1.90
C PHE A 4 -5.16 -0.95 -3.41
N VAL A 5 -5.53 0.10 -4.16
CA VAL A 5 -5.75 0.05 -5.61
C VAL A 5 -4.49 -0.38 -6.37
N MET A 6 -3.30 -0.05 -5.86
CA MET A 6 -2.02 -0.47 -6.43
C MET A 6 -1.49 -1.79 -5.86
N HIS A 7 -2.21 -2.45 -4.95
CA HIS A 7 -1.75 -3.69 -4.32
C HIS A 7 -2.50 -4.93 -4.82
N TYR A 8 -3.83 -4.94 -4.74
CA TYR A 8 -4.60 -6.19 -4.80
C TYR A 8 -4.45 -6.94 -6.13
N SER A 9 -4.65 -6.25 -7.25
CA SER A 9 -4.50 -6.85 -8.58
C SER A 9 -3.04 -7.17 -8.91
N TYR A 10 -2.09 -6.59 -8.18
CA TYR A 10 -0.67 -6.57 -8.49
C TYR A 10 0.18 -7.43 -7.55
N LEU A 11 -0.47 -8.25 -6.71
CA LEU A 11 0.23 -9.28 -5.93
C LEU A 11 0.89 -10.33 -6.82
N GLY A 12 0.24 -10.66 -7.95
CA GLY A 12 0.75 -11.58 -8.96
C GLY A 12 0.97 -10.92 -10.33
N LEU A 13 0.07 -10.04 -10.78
CA LEU A 13 0.27 -9.35 -12.04
C LEU A 13 1.43 -8.36 -11.91
N ASP A 14 2.53 -8.60 -12.61
CA ASP A 14 3.71 -7.76 -12.55
C ASP A 14 3.45 -6.38 -13.21
N PRO A 15 3.40 -5.28 -12.45
CA PRO A 15 3.11 -3.95 -12.99
C PRO A 15 4.22 -3.45 -13.95
N HIS A 16 5.43 -3.99 -13.91
CA HIS A 16 6.48 -3.68 -14.89
C HIS A 16 6.11 -4.13 -16.31
N LYS A 17 5.20 -5.10 -16.43
CA LYS A 17 4.78 -5.68 -17.72
C LYS A 17 3.54 -5.00 -18.30
N ILE A 18 2.99 -3.99 -17.61
CA ILE A 18 1.77 -3.32 -18.01
C ILE A 18 2.09 -1.93 -18.54
N PRO A 19 2.08 -1.73 -19.87
CA PRO A 19 2.51 -0.47 -20.45
C PRO A 19 1.45 0.62 -20.28
N LEU A 20 1.95 1.85 -20.12
CA LEU A 20 1.19 3.10 -20.21
C LEU A 20 1.72 3.93 -21.38
N LYS A 21 1.05 5.03 -21.70
CA LYS A 21 1.51 5.96 -22.75
C LYS A 21 2.95 6.44 -22.51
N ASP A 22 3.27 6.75 -21.25
CA ASP A 22 4.55 7.32 -20.82
C ASP A 22 5.19 6.47 -19.71
N GLY A 23 5.47 5.19 -20.01
CA GLY A 23 6.13 4.25 -19.09
C GLY A 23 5.33 2.97 -18.85
N ASN A 24 5.28 2.50 -17.62
CA ASN A 24 4.49 1.34 -17.20
C ASN A 24 3.78 1.60 -15.86
N LEU A 25 2.91 0.67 -15.43
CA LEU A 25 2.18 0.83 -14.17
C LEU A 25 3.09 0.86 -12.95
N PHE A 26 4.25 0.21 -12.96
CA PHE A 26 5.18 0.26 -11.82
C PHE A 26 5.69 1.70 -11.60
N ASP A 27 6.04 2.40 -12.67
CA ASP A 27 6.45 3.81 -12.61
C ASP A 27 5.32 4.70 -12.06
N GLU A 28 4.07 4.44 -12.48
CA GLU A 28 2.90 5.19 -12.01
C GLU A 28 2.59 4.91 -10.54
N PHE A 29 2.67 3.64 -10.10
CA PHE A 29 2.48 3.27 -8.70
C PHE A 29 3.58 3.82 -7.80
N THR A 30 4.81 3.95 -8.32
CA THR A 30 5.90 4.63 -7.63
C THR A 30 5.55 6.10 -7.37
N LYS A 31 5.08 6.82 -8.39
CA LYS A 31 4.64 8.23 -8.24
C LYS A 31 3.46 8.38 -7.29
N LEU A 32 2.45 7.51 -7.39
CA LEU A 32 1.27 7.55 -6.52
C LEU A 32 1.60 7.21 -5.07
N THR A 33 2.52 6.26 -4.85
CA THR A 33 3.03 5.93 -3.50
C THR A 33 3.77 7.13 -2.92
N LEU A 34 4.66 7.75 -3.70
CA LEU A 34 5.38 8.96 -3.29
C LEU A 34 4.41 10.10 -2.96
N ALA A 35 3.36 10.31 -3.75
CA ALA A 35 2.36 11.33 -3.46
C ALA A 35 1.60 11.08 -2.14
N ASN A 36 1.30 9.81 -1.80
CA ASN A 36 0.68 9.45 -0.52
C ASN A 36 1.63 9.70 0.66
N HIS A 37 2.89 9.30 0.51
CA HIS A 37 3.95 9.57 1.48
C HIS A 37 4.13 11.08 1.71
N ASP A 38 4.31 11.86 0.63
CA ASP A 38 4.56 13.29 0.71
C ASP A 38 3.37 14.04 1.29
N TYR A 39 2.13 13.61 1.01
CA TYR A 39 0.96 14.17 1.68
C TYR A 39 1.04 14.03 3.22
N ALA A 40 1.47 12.87 3.72
CA ALA A 40 1.67 12.68 5.15
C ALA A 40 2.85 13.52 5.68
N GLN A 41 3.91 13.73 4.90
CA GLN A 41 5.00 14.64 5.26
C GLN A 41 4.53 16.11 5.36
N LEU A 42 3.70 16.55 4.41
CA LEU A 42 3.12 17.89 4.43
C LEU A 42 2.13 18.08 5.59
N ASN A 43 1.40 17.04 5.96
CA ASN A 43 0.43 17.02 7.05
C ASN A 43 -0.48 18.27 7.09
N PRO A 44 -1.25 18.56 6.03
CA PRO A 44 -2.01 19.82 5.92
C PRO A 44 -3.09 19.98 6.99
N ASN A 45 -3.52 18.88 7.62
CA ASN A 45 -4.54 18.86 8.67
C ASN A 45 -3.95 18.86 10.09
N GLY A 46 -2.62 18.78 10.24
CA GLY A 46 -1.95 18.81 11.54
C GLY A 46 -2.21 17.58 12.43
N PHE A 47 -2.43 16.40 11.84
CA PHE A 47 -2.62 15.16 12.58
C PHE A 47 -1.32 14.70 13.25
N GLU A 48 -1.43 14.17 14.47
CA GLU A 48 -0.29 13.71 15.25
C GLU A 48 0.33 12.45 14.62
N GLY A 49 1.65 12.39 14.61
CA GLY A 49 2.40 11.26 14.08
C GLY A 49 2.55 11.23 12.55
N TYR A 50 1.81 12.04 11.79
CA TYR A 50 2.00 12.17 10.34
C TYR A 50 3.44 12.60 10.00
N GLY A 51 3.95 12.12 8.87
CA GLY A 51 5.34 12.28 8.44
C GLY A 51 6.24 11.19 9.01
N LYS A 52 6.13 10.90 10.30
CA LYS A 52 6.73 9.69 10.88
C LYS A 52 6.00 8.42 10.42
N TYR A 53 4.67 8.50 10.42
CA TYR A 53 3.78 7.46 9.91
C TYR A 53 3.06 7.99 8.67
N TRP A 54 2.77 7.09 7.73
CA TRP A 54 2.06 7.38 6.49
C TRP A 54 1.33 6.13 6.00
N GLY A 55 0.56 6.23 4.92
CA GLY A 55 -0.18 5.08 4.38
C GLY A 55 -1.69 5.23 4.53
N LEU A 56 -2.27 6.10 3.71
CA LEU A 56 -3.71 6.28 3.64
C LEU A 56 -4.33 5.28 2.67
N THR A 57 -5.14 4.38 3.22
CA THR A 57 -5.93 3.41 2.46
C THR A 57 -7.22 3.07 3.22
N ALA A 58 -8.08 2.26 2.62
CA ALA A 58 -9.30 1.81 3.26
C ALA A 58 -8.97 0.88 4.44
N CYS A 59 -9.56 1.16 5.61
CA CYS A 59 -9.31 0.41 6.85
C CYS A 59 -10.38 0.73 7.91
N LEU A 60 -10.29 0.07 9.06
CA LEU A 60 -10.97 0.49 10.28
C LEU A 60 -10.48 1.84 10.74
N GLY A 61 -11.33 2.55 11.45
CA GLY A 61 -11.04 3.81 12.08
C GLY A 61 -11.92 4.01 13.32
N PRO A 62 -11.68 5.08 14.07
CA PRO A 62 -12.40 5.38 15.30
C PRO A 62 -13.91 5.61 15.09
N ASP A 63 -14.34 5.97 13.88
CA ASP A 63 -15.76 6.17 13.53
C ASP A 63 -16.35 5.02 12.69
N GLY A 64 -15.67 3.87 12.64
CA GLY A 64 -16.05 2.73 11.80
C GLY A 64 -15.10 2.54 10.62
N TYR A 65 -15.59 2.00 9.51
CA TYR A 65 -14.75 1.73 8.33
C TYR A 65 -14.74 2.93 7.36
N GLY A 66 -13.56 3.30 6.86
CA GLY A 66 -13.38 4.44 5.95
C GLY A 66 -12.40 4.14 4.83
N ALA A 67 -12.70 4.61 3.61
CA ALA A 67 -11.80 4.55 2.46
C ALA A 67 -10.82 5.73 2.47
N HIS A 68 -9.85 5.74 3.40
CA HIS A 68 -8.99 6.90 3.61
C HIS A 68 -8.08 7.17 2.41
N GLU A 69 -7.91 8.45 2.08
CA GLU A 69 -7.07 8.91 0.98
C GLU A 69 -6.56 10.35 1.19
N PRO A 70 -5.45 10.74 0.53
CA PRO A 70 -4.99 12.11 0.56
C PRO A 70 -6.08 13.11 0.13
N VAL A 71 -6.12 14.25 0.83
CA VAL A 71 -6.97 15.43 0.54
C VAL A 71 -8.46 15.24 0.82
N HIS A 72 -9.11 14.28 0.17
CA HIS A 72 -10.58 14.23 0.15
C HIS A 72 -11.18 13.44 1.31
N HIS A 73 -10.45 12.47 1.87
CA HIS A 73 -10.95 11.62 2.94
C HIS A 73 -9.83 11.21 3.88
N ASP A 74 -9.29 12.20 4.59
CA ASP A 74 -8.28 12.02 5.63
C ASP A 74 -8.86 12.45 6.99
N ASN A 75 -8.82 11.55 7.97
CA ASN A 75 -9.28 11.80 9.34
C ASN A 75 -8.17 11.53 10.39
N GLY A 76 -6.90 11.42 9.95
CA GLY A 76 -5.76 11.10 10.80
C GLY A 76 -5.52 9.61 11.04
N THR A 77 -6.32 8.72 10.42
CA THR A 77 -6.17 7.27 10.57
C THR A 77 -5.19 6.73 9.55
N ILE A 78 -4.17 6.02 10.04
CA ILE A 78 -3.12 5.40 9.25
C ILE A 78 -3.28 3.89 9.29
N ALA A 79 -3.15 3.25 8.13
CA ALA A 79 -3.16 1.80 8.01
C ALA A 79 -1.77 1.29 7.62
N PRO A 80 -1.10 0.45 8.44
CA PRO A 80 0.21 -0.11 8.12
C PRO A 80 0.26 -0.76 6.74
N THR A 81 -0.80 -1.45 6.30
CA THR A 81 -0.83 -2.06 4.96
C THR A 81 -0.66 -1.06 3.83
N GLY A 82 -1.15 0.17 4.00
CA GLY A 82 -1.02 1.21 2.98
C GLY A 82 0.44 1.42 2.61
N ALA A 83 1.29 1.69 3.60
CA ALA A 83 2.72 1.88 3.37
C ALA A 83 3.44 0.55 3.11
N ILE A 84 3.25 -0.46 3.97
CA ILE A 84 4.05 -1.69 3.94
C ILE A 84 3.86 -2.46 2.63
N SER A 85 2.63 -2.53 2.11
CA SER A 85 2.34 -3.21 0.85
C SER A 85 2.86 -2.43 -0.37
N SER A 86 3.29 -1.18 -0.20
CA SER A 86 3.97 -0.38 -1.23
C SER A 86 5.50 -0.49 -1.20
N ILE A 87 6.08 -1.40 -0.41
CA ILE A 87 7.54 -1.56 -0.27
C ILE A 87 8.26 -1.77 -1.61
N ALA A 88 7.62 -2.44 -2.57
CA ALA A 88 8.21 -2.65 -3.88
C ALA A 88 8.30 -1.36 -4.72
N TYR A 89 7.50 -0.34 -4.40
CA TYR A 89 7.45 0.94 -5.11
C TYR A 89 8.28 2.03 -4.43
N LEU A 90 8.34 2.03 -3.09
CA LEU A 90 9.02 3.06 -2.31
C LEU A 90 9.74 2.45 -1.08
N PRO A 91 10.82 1.67 -1.29
CA PRO A 91 11.36 0.79 -0.25
C PRO A 91 11.90 1.51 0.97
N GLU A 92 12.72 2.56 0.80
CA GLU A 92 13.40 3.24 1.91
C GLU A 92 12.39 3.87 2.91
N PRO A 93 11.44 4.73 2.49
CA PRO A 93 10.39 5.23 3.39
C PRO A 93 9.52 4.17 4.05
N VAL A 94 9.32 3.02 3.39
CA VAL A 94 8.57 1.91 3.97
C VAL A 94 9.39 1.19 5.04
N ILE A 95 10.68 0.95 4.81
CA ILE A 95 11.58 0.32 5.78
C ILE A 95 11.73 1.20 7.02
N ASP A 96 11.83 2.52 6.85
CA ASP A 96 11.84 3.48 7.95
C ASP A 96 10.55 3.39 8.78
N MET A 97 9.39 3.36 8.11
CA MET A 97 8.10 3.24 8.79
C MET A 97 7.93 1.90 9.51
N ILE A 98 8.36 0.77 8.91
CA ILE A 98 8.32 -0.54 9.58
C ILE A 98 9.18 -0.52 10.84
N SER A 99 10.38 0.03 10.74
CA SER A 99 11.32 0.12 11.86
C SER A 99 10.73 0.95 12.99
N GLU A 100 10.16 2.10 12.67
CA GLU A 100 9.48 2.96 13.64
C GLU A 100 8.29 2.28 14.31
N LEU A 101 7.39 1.68 13.51
CA LEU A 101 6.22 0.97 14.02
C LEU A 101 6.62 -0.19 14.94
N TYR A 102 7.61 -0.98 14.54
CA TYR A 102 8.02 -2.16 15.30
C TYR A 102 8.75 -1.76 16.59
N LEU A 103 9.72 -0.85 16.51
CA LEU A 103 10.56 -0.49 17.65
C LEU A 103 9.84 0.38 18.68
N ASN A 104 9.00 1.32 18.25
CA ASN A 104 8.38 2.29 19.15
C ASN A 104 6.90 2.03 19.42
N LYS A 105 6.22 1.29 18.54
CA LYS A 105 4.79 0.99 18.66
C LYS A 105 4.46 -0.51 18.69
N GLY A 106 5.46 -1.39 18.67
CA GLY A 106 5.24 -2.84 18.63
C GLY A 106 4.37 -3.35 19.77
N ASN A 107 4.55 -2.85 20.99
CA ASN A 107 3.73 -3.26 22.14
C ASN A 107 2.23 -2.93 22.01
N GLU A 108 1.89 -1.93 21.17
CA GLU A 108 0.53 -1.45 20.96
C GLU A 108 -0.08 -1.98 19.66
N LEU A 109 0.74 -2.08 18.61
CA LEU A 109 0.28 -2.29 17.24
C LEU A 109 0.66 -3.66 16.67
N TRP A 110 1.52 -4.45 17.33
CA TRP A 110 1.95 -5.76 16.86
C TRP A 110 1.27 -6.88 17.64
N GLY A 111 0.64 -7.80 16.91
CA GLY A 111 0.03 -9.00 17.48
C GLY A 111 0.44 -10.27 16.73
N PRO A 112 -0.28 -11.39 16.94
CA PRO A 112 0.12 -12.71 16.42
C PRO A 112 0.16 -12.80 14.89
N PHE A 113 -0.53 -11.91 14.17
CA PHE A 113 -0.55 -11.88 12.70
C PHE A 113 0.15 -10.63 12.12
N GLY A 114 1.03 -10.01 12.89
CA GLY A 114 1.74 -8.78 12.52
C GLY A 114 1.01 -7.54 13.00
N PHE A 115 1.16 -6.43 12.27
CA PHE A 115 0.54 -5.16 12.62
C PHE A 115 -0.99 -5.24 12.55
N TYR A 116 -1.67 -4.65 13.54
CA TYR A 116 -3.11 -4.44 13.50
C TYR A 116 -3.52 -3.51 12.34
N ASP A 117 -4.81 -3.54 12.04
CA ASP A 117 -5.39 -2.93 10.84
C ASP A 117 -5.02 -1.46 10.62
N SER A 118 -5.11 -0.67 11.68
CA SER A 118 -4.92 0.78 11.62
C SER A 118 -4.79 1.39 13.02
N PHE A 119 -4.40 2.66 13.06
CA PHE A 119 -4.31 3.46 14.27
C PHE A 119 -4.52 4.95 13.96
N ASN A 120 -4.86 5.73 14.98
CA ASN A 120 -5.05 7.18 14.90
C ASN A 120 -4.47 7.81 16.17
N VAL A 121 -3.29 8.41 16.04
CA VAL A 121 -2.55 8.97 17.18
C VAL A 121 -3.30 10.17 17.78
N SER A 122 -3.79 11.08 16.94
CA SER A 122 -4.57 12.26 17.35
C SER A 122 -5.79 11.93 18.20
N ARG A 123 -6.34 10.72 18.05
CA ARG A 123 -7.54 10.26 18.78
C ARG A 123 -7.23 9.19 19.82
N ASN A 124 -5.96 8.88 20.04
CA ASN A 124 -5.50 7.81 20.94
C ASN A 124 -6.27 6.51 20.72
N TRP A 125 -6.35 6.09 19.45
CA TRP A 125 -7.16 4.94 19.03
C TRP A 125 -6.34 3.97 18.20
N ASN A 126 -6.45 2.68 18.52
CA ASN A 126 -5.85 1.57 17.78
C ASN A 126 -6.92 0.55 17.42
N ALA A 127 -6.89 0.02 16.20
CA ALA A 127 -7.72 -1.11 15.83
C ALA A 127 -7.44 -2.31 16.74
N GLN A 128 -8.50 -3.00 17.16
CA GLN A 128 -8.42 -4.20 18.01
C GLN A 128 -8.56 -5.47 17.16
N GLY A 129 -7.75 -5.59 16.10
CA GLY A 129 -7.81 -6.76 15.22
C GLY A 129 -7.22 -6.53 13.83
N TYR A 130 -7.61 -7.42 12.93
CA TYR A 130 -7.07 -7.55 11.59
C TYR A 130 -8.19 -7.61 10.57
N ILE A 131 -8.00 -6.98 9.43
CA ILE A 131 -8.78 -7.26 8.22
C ILE A 131 -7.92 -8.10 7.27
N GLY A 132 -8.49 -9.20 6.77
CA GLY A 132 -7.76 -10.14 5.91
C GLY A 132 -7.25 -9.51 4.61
N ILE A 133 -8.02 -8.58 4.03
CA ILE A 133 -7.62 -7.85 2.83
C ILE A 133 -6.52 -6.79 3.09
N ASP A 134 -6.31 -6.40 4.35
CA ASP A 134 -5.28 -5.45 4.73
C ASP A 134 -3.99 -6.16 5.16
N VAL A 135 -4.08 -7.24 5.94
CA VAL A 135 -2.90 -8.06 6.27
C VAL A 135 -2.40 -8.86 5.07
N GLY A 136 -3.33 -9.35 4.23
CA GLY A 136 -3.05 -10.26 3.12
C GLY A 136 -2.00 -9.77 2.10
N PRO A 137 -2.02 -8.49 1.67
CA PRO A 137 -1.05 -7.94 0.71
C PRO A 137 0.38 -7.76 1.25
N ILE A 138 0.55 -7.60 2.56
CA ILE A 138 1.84 -7.21 3.17
C ILE A 138 2.95 -8.22 2.84
N ALA A 139 2.77 -9.49 3.21
CA ALA A 139 3.80 -10.51 3.01
C ALA A 139 4.09 -10.78 1.51
N PRO A 140 3.06 -10.95 0.64
CA PRO A 140 3.23 -10.99 -0.81
C PRO A 140 4.06 -9.85 -1.40
N MET A 141 3.77 -8.60 -1.02
CA MET A 141 4.48 -7.43 -1.58
C MET A 141 5.90 -7.30 -1.05
N ILE A 142 6.15 -7.66 0.22
CA ILE A 142 7.51 -7.80 0.75
C ILE A 142 8.30 -8.85 -0.04
N GLU A 143 7.70 -10.00 -0.33
CA GLU A 143 8.38 -11.05 -1.10
C GLU A 143 8.62 -10.62 -2.56
N ASN A 144 7.67 -9.92 -3.19
CA ASN A 144 7.88 -9.35 -4.53
C ASN A 144 9.01 -8.31 -4.55
N TYR A 145 9.10 -7.45 -3.53
CA TYR A 145 10.24 -6.54 -3.39
C TYR A 145 11.58 -7.30 -3.28
N ARG A 146 11.63 -8.36 -2.47
CA ARG A 146 12.88 -9.09 -2.21
C ARG A 146 13.35 -9.94 -3.38
N THR A 147 12.42 -10.59 -4.07
CA THR A 147 12.76 -11.65 -5.04
C THR A 147 11.92 -11.62 -6.32
N GLY A 148 10.83 -10.85 -6.36
CA GLY A 148 9.86 -10.88 -7.46
C GLY A 148 9.06 -12.19 -7.55
N LYS A 149 9.10 -13.06 -6.53
CA LYS A 149 8.65 -14.45 -6.66
C LYS A 149 7.18 -14.61 -7.06
N LEU A 150 6.25 -13.81 -6.52
CA LEU A 150 4.83 -13.98 -6.82
C LEU A 150 4.53 -13.42 -8.21
N TRP A 151 5.16 -12.32 -8.59
CA TRP A 151 5.16 -11.80 -9.96
C TRP A 151 5.66 -12.85 -10.95
N ASP A 152 6.85 -13.40 -10.73
CA ASP A 152 7.42 -14.46 -11.57
C ASP A 152 6.53 -15.70 -11.65
N THR A 153 5.89 -16.07 -10.54
CA THR A 153 5.04 -17.25 -10.49
C THR A 153 3.75 -17.04 -11.29
N PHE A 154 3.07 -15.91 -11.09
CA PHE A 154 1.81 -15.62 -11.78
C PHE A 154 2.03 -15.36 -13.28
N MET A 155 3.10 -14.65 -13.64
CA MET A 155 3.41 -14.31 -15.03
C MET A 155 3.88 -15.49 -15.88
N LYS A 156 4.21 -16.65 -15.27
CA LYS A 156 4.48 -17.90 -16.00
C LYS A 156 3.24 -18.52 -16.64
N ALA A 157 2.04 -18.14 -16.21
CA ALA A 157 0.80 -18.64 -16.79
C ALA A 157 0.65 -18.07 -18.22
N PRO A 158 0.69 -18.91 -19.28
CA PRO A 158 0.71 -18.42 -20.65
C PRO A 158 -0.59 -17.68 -21.03
N GLU A 159 -1.71 -17.97 -20.36
CA GLU A 159 -2.96 -17.22 -20.48
C GLU A 159 -2.84 -15.76 -20.02
N VAL A 160 -2.05 -15.48 -18.98
CA VAL A 160 -1.83 -14.12 -18.48
C VAL A 160 -1.04 -13.32 -19.51
N THR A 161 0.07 -13.88 -20.00
CA THR A 161 0.88 -13.22 -21.03
C THR A 161 0.07 -12.96 -22.31
N ARG A 162 -0.72 -13.94 -22.77
CA ARG A 162 -1.60 -13.77 -23.94
C ARG A 162 -2.66 -12.69 -23.71
N ALA A 163 -3.25 -12.62 -22.52
CA ALA A 163 -4.25 -11.62 -22.18
C ALA A 163 -3.66 -10.20 -22.21
N ILE A 164 -2.49 -10.00 -21.60
CA ILE A 164 -1.79 -8.70 -21.60
C ILE A 164 -1.48 -8.28 -23.04
N GLN A 165 -0.90 -9.16 -23.85
CA GLN A 165 -0.62 -8.87 -25.26
C GLN A 165 -1.89 -8.48 -26.03
N LYS A 166 -2.98 -9.23 -25.85
CA LYS A 166 -4.24 -8.95 -26.54
C LYS A 166 -4.84 -7.61 -26.12
N ILE A 167 -4.88 -7.30 -24.82
CA ILE A 167 -5.45 -6.05 -24.31
C ILE A 167 -4.63 -4.86 -24.78
N TRP A 168 -3.31 -4.89 -24.61
CA TRP A 168 -2.44 -3.75 -24.92
C TRP A 168 -2.05 -3.63 -26.39
N SER A 169 -2.35 -4.63 -27.23
CA SER A 169 -2.33 -4.46 -28.69
C SER A 169 -3.55 -3.72 -29.23
N HIS A 170 -4.60 -3.52 -28.41
CA HIS A 170 -5.82 -2.88 -28.86
C HIS A 170 -5.64 -1.36 -28.98
N PRO A 171 -6.08 -0.71 -30.08
CA PRO A 171 -5.93 0.74 -30.30
C PRO A 171 -6.56 1.68 -29.26
N LYS A 172 -7.30 1.14 -28.29
CA LYS A 172 -7.95 1.89 -27.20
C LYS A 172 -7.24 1.73 -25.86
N ALA A 173 -6.17 0.95 -25.82
CA ALA A 173 -5.39 0.71 -24.60
C ALA A 173 -4.33 1.80 -24.32
N HIS A 174 -4.15 2.74 -25.26
CA HIS A 174 -3.19 3.84 -25.20
C HIS A 174 -3.88 5.19 -25.30
#